data_AF-A0A952EA00-F1
#
_entry.id   AF-A0A952EA00-F1
#
_cell.length_a   1.000
_cell.length_b   1.000
_cell.length_c   1.000
_cell.angle_alpha   90.00
_cell.angle_beta   90.00
_cell.angle_gamma   90.00
#
_symmetry.space_group_name_H-M   'P 1'
#
loop_
_entity.id
_entity.type
_entity.pdbx_description
1 polymer ?
#
loop_
_entity_poly.entity_id
_entity_poly.type
_entity_poly.pdbx_seq_one_letter_code
_entity_poly.pdbx_strand_id
1 'polypeptide(L)'
;MNELLSIKKEKGALILAGGTNLLVYIKDGAFKEGVIVDITGLEALKRIRRKKDRVEIDSVVTIAGLLDSELLKKTISFIPEMMIDFANLLVRNTSTIGGNIARPLIYQS
;
A
#
# COMPACT_ATOMS: atom_id res chain seq x y z
N MET A 1 -6.04 10.98 -9.90
CA MET A 1 -5.56 11.36 -8.55
C MET A 1 -6.46 12.41 -7.91
N ASN A 2 -6.70 13.56 -8.54
CA ASN A 2 -7.58 14.61 -7.98
C ASN A 2 -9.00 14.12 -7.68
N GLU A 3 -9.60 13.36 -8.59
CA GLU A 3 -10.91 12.73 -8.39
C GLU A 3 -10.92 11.79 -7.18
N LEU A 4 -9.92 10.91 -7.06
CA LEU A 4 -9.77 10.02 -5.91
C LEU A 4 -9.70 10.78 -4.58
N LEU A 5 -8.95 11.88 -4.54
CA LEU A 5 -8.82 12.71 -3.34
C LEU A 5 -10.15 13.41 -3.01
N SER A 6 -10.88 13.88 -4.02
CA SER A 6 -12.22 14.48 -3.85
C SER A 6 -13.20 13.45 -3.29
N ILE A 7 -13.31 12.26 -3.90
CA ILE A 7 -14.19 11.17 -3.41
C ILE A 7 -13.81 10.78 -1.98
N LYS A 8 -12.50 10.64 -1.69
CA LYS A 8 -12.03 10.29 -0.35
C LYS A 8 -12.47 11.32 0.69
N LYS A 9 -12.34 12.61 0.37
CA LYS A 9 -12.69 13.72 1.27
C LYS A 9 -14.20 13.84 1.45
N GLU A 10 -14.97 13.78 0.37
CA GLU A 10 -16.42 14.01 0.38
C GLU A 10 -17.20 12.84 0.97
N LYS A 11 -16.75 11.60 0.71
CA LYS A 11 -17.47 10.38 1.12
C LYS A 11 -16.84 9.70 2.34
N GLY A 12 -15.77 10.26 2.91
CA GLY A 12 -14.99 9.58 3.94
C GLY A 12 -14.44 8.24 3.48
N ALA A 13 -14.18 8.08 2.17
CA ALA A 13 -13.94 6.77 1.59
C ALA A 13 -12.66 6.11 2.14
N LEU A 14 -12.74 4.79 2.33
CA LEU A 14 -11.58 3.95 2.61
C LEU A 14 -10.89 3.58 1.31
N ILE A 15 -9.56 3.49 1.35
CA ILE A 15 -8.75 3.14 0.19
C ILE A 15 -8.47 1.64 0.24
N LEU A 16 -8.85 0.93 -0.83
CA LEU A 16 -8.44 -0.43 -1.08
C LEU A 16 -7.14 -0.43 -1.91
N ALA A 17 -6.04 -0.82 -1.28
CA ALA A 17 -4.79 -1.18 -1.93
C ALA A 17 -4.60 -2.70 -1.81
N GLY A 18 -3.63 -3.16 -1.00
CA GLY A 18 -3.36 -4.58 -0.80
C GLY A 18 -4.45 -5.40 -0.10
N GLY A 19 -5.46 -4.75 0.50
CA GLY A 19 -6.58 -5.40 1.17
C GLY A 19 -6.26 -6.13 2.48
N THR A 20 -4.98 -6.39 2.80
CA THR A 20 -4.56 -7.21 3.95
C THR A 20 -5.10 -6.72 5.30
N ASN A 21 -5.22 -5.41 5.49
CA ASN A 21 -5.85 -4.83 6.68
C ASN A 21 -7.34 -4.57 6.48
N LEU A 22 -7.71 -3.93 5.36
CA LEU A 22 -9.10 -3.50 5.09
C LEU A 22 -10.08 -4.67 5.10
N LEU A 23 -9.72 -5.80 4.47
CA LEU A 23 -10.58 -6.98 4.43
C LEU A 23 -10.77 -7.62 5.80
N VAL A 24 -9.78 -7.52 6.69
CA VAL A 24 -9.90 -7.96 8.09
C VAL A 24 -10.90 -7.08 8.83
N TYR A 25 -10.83 -5.74 8.67
CA TYR A 25 -11.79 -4.84 9.31
C TYR A 25 -13.23 -5.04 8.83
N ILE A 26 -13.42 -5.37 7.55
CA ILE A 26 -14.74 -5.73 7.01
C ILE A 26 -15.22 -7.03 7.66
N LYS A 27 -14.36 -8.06 7.68
CA LYS A 27 -14.68 -9.37 8.24
C LYS A 27 -15.03 -9.29 9.74
N ASP A 28 -14.29 -8.49 10.49
CA ASP A 28 -14.48 -8.32 11.94
C ASP A 28 -15.61 -7.32 12.27
N GLY A 29 -16.27 -6.75 11.26
CA GLY A 29 -17.39 -5.84 11.41
C GLY A 29 -16.99 -4.43 11.89
N ALA A 30 -15.70 -4.09 11.88
CA ALA A 30 -15.19 -2.75 12.18
C ALA A 30 -15.53 -1.75 11.05
N PHE A 31 -15.72 -2.22 9.82
CA PHE A 31 -16.29 -1.44 8.73
C PHE A 31 -17.57 -2.13 8.21
N LYS A 32 -18.72 -1.49 8.43
CA LYS A 32 -20.04 -2.07 8.08
C LYS A 32 -20.68 -1.44 6.85
N GLU A 33 -20.41 -0.16 6.61
CA GLU A 33 -21.01 0.62 5.52
C GLU A 33 -20.09 1.78 5.13
N GLY A 34 -20.22 2.25 3.89
CA GLY A 34 -19.46 3.39 3.37
C GLY A 34 -18.92 3.13 1.96
N VAL A 35 -18.04 4.02 1.52
CA VAL A 35 -17.43 3.96 0.19
C VAL A 35 -16.02 3.39 0.28
N ILE A 36 -15.72 2.42 -0.58
CA ILE A 36 -14.37 1.91 -0.80
C ILE A 36 -13.92 2.34 -2.19
N VAL A 37 -12.71 2.91 -2.28
CA VAL A 37 -12.08 3.27 -3.55
C VAL A 37 -10.89 2.35 -3.79
N ASP A 38 -10.98 1.53 -4.82
CA ASP A 38 -9.92 0.64 -5.25
C ASP A 38 -8.85 1.38 -6.07
N ILE A 39 -7.60 1.31 -5.61
CA ILE A 39 -6.43 1.88 -6.30
C ILE A 39 -5.47 0.84 -6.86
N THR A 40 -5.80 -0.45 -6.73
CA THR A 40 -4.95 -1.55 -7.19
C THR A 40 -4.74 -1.53 -8.71
N GLY A 41 -5.67 -0.98 -9.48
CA GLY A 41 -5.54 -0.81 -10.93
C GLY A 41 -4.68 0.38 -11.38
N LEU A 42 -4.21 1.23 -10.45
CA LEU A 42 -3.44 2.43 -10.81
C LEU A 42 -1.96 2.11 -11.00
N GLU A 43 -1.58 1.74 -12.22
CA GLU A 43 -0.18 1.46 -12.61
C GLU A 43 0.79 2.62 -12.32
N ALA A 44 0.28 3.84 -12.30
CA ALA A 44 1.06 5.02 -11.90
C ALA A 44 1.55 4.98 -10.44
N LEU A 45 0.96 4.13 -9.59
CA LEU A 45 1.28 3.99 -8.16
C LEU A 45 2.08 2.72 -7.83
N LYS A 46 2.54 1.97 -8.82
CA LYS A 46 3.23 0.67 -8.64
C LYS A 46 4.72 0.72 -8.97
N ARG A 47 5.34 1.90 -8.99
CA ARG A 47 6.68 2.07 -9.56
C ARG A 47 7.71 2.35 -8.47
N ILE A 48 8.93 1.90 -8.74
CA ILE A 48 10.14 2.23 -7.98
C ILE A 48 11.09 2.92 -8.96
N ARG A 49 11.55 4.13 -8.66
CA ARG A 49 12.34 4.94 -9.60
C ARG A 49 13.46 5.69 -8.92
N ARG A 50 14.60 5.81 -9.60
CA ARG A 50 15.71 6.68 -9.18
C ARG A 50 15.43 8.12 -9.64
N LYS A 51 15.62 9.06 -8.72
CA LYS A 51 15.76 10.50 -8.99
C LYS A 51 17.21 10.91 -8.69
N LYS A 52 17.54 12.18 -8.93
CA LYS A 52 18.92 12.70 -8.82
C LYS A 52 19.55 12.38 -7.47
N ASP A 53 18.80 12.54 -6.39
CA ASP A 53 19.25 12.48 -4.99
C ASP A 53 18.48 11.48 -4.12
N ARG A 54 17.49 10.76 -4.68
CA ARG A 54 16.62 9.85 -3.92
C ARG A 54 16.07 8.71 -4.76
N VAL A 55 15.53 7.71 -4.09
CA VAL A 55 14.64 6.71 -4.69
C VAL A 55 13.20 7.06 -4.30
N GLU A 56 12.31 7.07 -5.29
CA GLU A 56 10.88 7.23 -5.08
C GLU A 56 10.20 5.86 -5.21
N ILE A 57 9.43 5.50 -4.20
CA ILE A 57 8.64 4.26 -4.12
C ILE A 57 7.18 4.68 -4.04
N ASP A 58 6.38 4.32 -5.05
CA ASP A 58 4.96 4.66 -5.03
C ASP A 58 4.16 3.74 -4.08
N SER A 59 3.00 4.21 -3.61
CA SER A 59 2.28 3.63 -2.47
C SER A 59 1.69 2.24 -2.69
N VAL A 60 1.47 1.82 -3.94
CA VAL A 60 0.86 0.52 -4.30
C VAL A 60 1.95 -0.52 -4.64
N VAL A 61 3.23 -0.16 -4.53
CA VAL A 61 4.33 -1.15 -4.58
C VAL A 61 4.14 -2.17 -3.46
N THR A 62 4.13 -3.45 -3.83
CA THR A 62 3.96 -4.57 -2.89
C THR A 62 5.26 -4.88 -2.16
N ILE A 63 5.19 -5.58 -1.02
CA ILE A 63 6.39 -6.04 -0.32
C ILE A 63 7.22 -6.96 -1.21
N ALA A 64 6.57 -7.84 -1.99
CA ALA A 64 7.25 -8.63 -3.02
C ALA A 64 7.96 -7.74 -4.06
N GLY A 65 7.31 -6.68 -4.54
CA GLY A 65 7.93 -5.72 -5.46
C GLY A 65 9.13 -4.96 -4.87
N LEU A 66 9.16 -4.74 -3.54
CA LEU A 66 10.35 -4.21 -2.87
C LEU A 66 11.50 -5.22 -2.89
N LEU A 67 11.21 -6.48 -2.55
CA LEU A 67 12.19 -7.57 -2.53
C LEU A 67 12.80 -7.83 -3.91
N ASP A 68 12.00 -7.75 -4.97
CA ASP A 68 12.44 -8.01 -6.34
C ASP A 68 13.15 -6.82 -6.99
N SER A 69 13.16 -5.65 -6.37
CA SER A 69 13.70 -4.43 -6.96
C SER A 69 15.23 -4.43 -7.02
N GLU A 70 15.79 -4.66 -8.21
CA GLU A 70 17.23 -4.50 -8.47
C GLU A 70 17.74 -3.09 -8.14
N LEU A 71 16.91 -2.06 -8.32
CA LEU A 71 17.27 -0.70 -7.94
C LEU A 71 17.47 -0.59 -6.43
N LEU A 72 16.55 -1.12 -5.61
CA LEU A 72 16.68 -1.07 -4.15
C LEU A 72 17.86 -1.92 -3.69
N LYS A 73 18.03 -3.15 -4.22
CA LYS A 73 19.18 -4.00 -3.90
C LYS A 73 20.52 -3.30 -4.13
N LYS A 74 20.64 -2.48 -5.18
CA LYS A 74 21.89 -1.77 -5.52
C LYS A 74 22.08 -0.44 -4.82
N THR A 75 21.02 0.22 -4.37
CA THR A 75 21.09 1.60 -3.85
C THR A 75 20.76 1.72 -2.37
N ILE A 76 19.85 0.91 -1.85
CA ILE A 76 19.36 0.91 -0.47
C ILE A 76 19.02 -0.53 -0.06
N SER A 77 20.02 -1.41 0.02
CA SER A 77 19.83 -2.87 0.18
C SER A 77 19.12 -3.23 1.50
N PHE A 78 19.27 -2.39 2.53
CA PHE A 78 18.62 -2.55 3.83
C PHE A 78 17.08 -2.70 3.73
N ILE A 79 16.42 -2.05 2.75
CA ILE A 79 14.96 -2.17 2.60
C ILE A 79 14.55 -3.60 2.22
N PRO A 80 15.05 -4.19 1.10
CA PRO A 80 14.82 -5.59 0.80
C PRO A 80 15.23 -6.53 1.93
N GLU A 81 16.41 -6.33 2.54
CA GLU A 81 16.94 -7.19 3.61
C GLU A 81 15.97 -7.27 4.80
N MET A 82 15.43 -6.14 5.26
CA MET A 82 14.44 -6.11 6.34
C MET A 82 13.13 -6.81 6.00
N MET A 83 12.75 -6.82 4.72
CA MET A 83 11.46 -7.35 4.27
C MET A 83 11.50 -8.87 3.99
N ILE A 84 12.67 -9.52 4.04
CA ILE A 84 12.82 -10.95 3.76
C ILE A 84 11.99 -11.82 4.72
N ASP A 85 11.79 -11.38 5.96
CA ASP A 85 11.00 -12.11 6.96
C ASP A 85 9.58 -11.56 7.13
N PHE A 86 9.17 -10.60 6.29
CA PHE A 86 7.85 -9.97 6.39
C PHE A 86 6.74 -10.92 5.96
N ALA A 87 6.03 -11.54 6.91
CA ALA A 87 4.87 -12.40 6.65
C ALA A 87 5.13 -13.54 5.62
N ASN A 88 4.08 -14.19 5.13
CA ASN A 88 4.19 -15.23 4.10
C ASN A 88 4.12 -14.65 2.67
N LEU A 89 4.41 -15.49 1.66
CA LEU A 89 4.43 -15.09 0.25
C LEU A 89 3.12 -14.47 -0.24
N LEU A 90 1.97 -15.02 0.17
CA LEU A 90 0.65 -14.50 -0.24
C LEU A 90 0.43 -13.08 0.27
N VAL A 91 0.78 -12.83 1.54
CA VAL A 91 0.69 -11.51 2.15
C VAL A 91 1.68 -10.54 1.49
N ARG A 92 2.89 -10.96 1.16
CA ARG A 92 3.87 -10.09 0.47
C ARG A 92 3.43 -9.66 -0.92
N ASN A 93 2.71 -10.54 -1.62
CA ASN A 93 2.21 -10.29 -2.97
C ASN A 93 1.06 -9.28 -3.01
N THR A 94 0.34 -9.10 -1.90
CA THR A 94 -0.79 -8.17 -1.83
C THR A 94 -0.51 -6.95 -0.97
N SER A 95 0.18 -7.11 0.18
CA SER A 95 0.53 -6.00 1.09
C SER A 95 1.34 -4.94 0.35
N THR A 96 0.83 -3.70 0.36
CA THR A 96 1.52 -2.56 -0.25
C THR A 96 2.24 -1.74 0.80
N ILE A 97 3.35 -1.10 0.42
CA ILE A 97 4.11 -0.24 1.32
C ILE A 97 3.26 0.90 1.88
N GLY A 98 2.42 1.51 1.02
CA GLY A 98 1.50 2.57 1.43
C GLY A 98 0.41 2.07 2.38
N GLY A 99 -0.12 0.86 2.15
CA GLY A 99 -1.11 0.25 3.04
C GLY A 99 -0.53 -0.21 4.38
N ASN A 100 0.78 -0.50 4.43
CA ASN A 100 1.48 -0.88 5.64
C ASN A 100 1.88 0.34 6.50
N ILE A 101 2.23 1.47 5.87
CA ILE A 101 2.54 2.73 6.55
C ILE A 101 1.27 3.48 6.96
N ALA A 102 0.24 3.48 6.10
CA ALA A 102 -0.99 4.21 6.37
C ALA A 102 -1.77 3.54 7.51
N ARG A 103 -2.17 4.35 8.50
CA ARG A 103 -3.09 3.91 9.55
C ARG A 103 -4.54 4.12 9.09
N PRO A 104 -5.40 3.09 9.11
CA PRO A 104 -6.83 3.27 8.89
C PRO A 104 -7.44 4.06 10.05
N LEU A 105 -8.34 5.00 9.74
CA LEU A 105 -9.05 5.83 10.73
C LEU A 105 -10.24 5.11 11.39
N ILE A 106 -10.30 3.78 11.30
CA ILE A 106 -11.52 3.00 11.59
C ILE A 106 -11.72 2.79 13.12
N TYR A 107 -10.72 3.14 13.94
CA TYR A 107 -10.77 3.02 15.41
C TYR A 107 -10.87 4.36 16.16
N GLN A 108 -11.23 5.46 15.48
CA GLN A 108 -11.53 6.71 16.19
C GLN A 108 -13.02 6.76 16.52
N SER A 109 -13.36 6.19 17.67
CA SER A 109 -14.64 6.34 18.37
C SER A 109 -14.37 6.72 19.80
#